data_AF-Q95PD8-F1
#
_entry.id   AF-Q95PD8-F1
#
_cell.length_a   1.000
_cell.length_b   1.000
_cell.length_c   1.000
_cell.angle_alpha   90.00
_cell.angle_beta   90.00
_cell.angle_gamma   90.00
#
_symmetry.space_group_name_H-M   'P 1'
#
loop_
_entity.id
_entity.type
_entity.pdbx_description
1 polymer ?
#
loop_
_entity_poly.entity_id
_entity_poly.type
_entity_poly.pdbx_seq_one_letter_code
_entity_poly.pdbx_strand_id
1 'polypeptide(L)'
;ESSYLYVTNFEWYLTVLVELIQLEAGSKHGRLIAEQLLDVAIRVPVVRQFAVNEMTNLLDTFTVSSQSNSMYEVLYAAAWIVGEFSNELEDAERTLNILLRPRQIPGHIQGVFVQKCCKLFTRLATTCLENEDPNGLIRLSDHVLEKLQDFNSSIDIEVQERANSACILIEMLRAQFNDANTACNHNIDFIGSETSETPQQQVSIPTLAIEIIQEMALLFAGELIPVAPKAQRKVPLPDGLDLDEWINPPPEDESSSSSNDEKEELFVSSSLIRMRQLPDADLVRVNPEQIERQRMQRLIE
;
A
#
# COMPACT_ATOMS: atom_id res chain seq x y z
N GLU A 1 -21.99 -19.77 -10.66
CA GLU A 1 -23.01 -18.81 -11.13
C GLU A 1 -22.74 -17.46 -10.50
N SER A 2 -23.09 -16.35 -11.16
CA SER A 2 -22.85 -15.01 -10.61
C SER A 2 -23.88 -14.72 -9.52
N SER A 3 -23.44 -14.62 -8.26
CA SER A 3 -24.28 -14.40 -7.08
C SER A 3 -25.08 -13.08 -7.12
N TYR A 4 -24.79 -12.19 -8.07
CA TYR A 4 -25.45 -10.89 -8.23
C TYR A 4 -26.62 -10.88 -9.21
N LEU A 5 -27.04 -12.05 -9.74
CA LEU A 5 -28.15 -12.14 -10.70
C LEU A 5 -29.45 -11.46 -10.20
N TYR A 6 -29.66 -11.41 -8.89
CA TYR A 6 -30.86 -10.85 -8.26
C TYR A 6 -30.65 -9.46 -7.66
N VAL A 7 -29.44 -8.88 -7.77
CA VAL A 7 -29.16 -7.54 -7.24
C VAL A 7 -29.44 -6.52 -8.33
N THR A 8 -30.52 -5.75 -8.16
CA THR A 8 -30.94 -4.71 -9.12
C THR A 8 -30.37 -3.33 -8.81
N ASN A 9 -29.95 -3.10 -7.57
CA ASN A 9 -29.37 -1.84 -7.11
C ASN A 9 -28.22 -2.13 -6.13
N PHE A 10 -27.00 -1.76 -6.53
CA PHE A 10 -25.79 -1.97 -5.73
C PHE A 10 -25.61 -0.93 -4.61
N GLU A 11 -26.15 0.28 -4.74
CA GLU A 11 -26.17 1.24 -3.63
C GLU A 11 -27.02 0.71 -2.48
N TRP A 12 -28.22 0.22 -2.79
CA TRP A 12 -29.07 -0.44 -1.78
C TRP A 12 -28.37 -1.63 -1.13
N TYR A 13 -27.69 -2.45 -1.92
CA TYR A 13 -26.93 -3.58 -1.39
C TYR A 13 -25.82 -3.14 -0.44
N LEU A 14 -25.07 -2.09 -0.79
CA LEU A 14 -24.05 -1.50 0.08
C LEU A 14 -24.65 -0.94 1.38
N THR A 15 -25.79 -0.24 1.31
CA THR A 15 -26.51 0.24 2.51
C THR A 15 -26.87 -0.91 3.43
N VAL A 16 -27.43 -2.01 2.91
CA VAL A 16 -27.75 -3.19 3.72
C VAL A 16 -26.49 -3.77 4.38
N LEU A 17 -25.37 -3.84 3.66
CA LEU A 17 -24.10 -4.30 4.25
C LEU A 17 -23.64 -3.39 5.39
N VAL A 18 -23.75 -2.07 5.25
CA VAL A 18 -23.38 -1.09 6.30
C VAL A 18 -24.32 -1.19 7.50
N GLU A 19 -25.62 -1.31 7.28
CA GLU A 19 -26.60 -1.52 8.36
C GLU A 19 -26.31 -2.81 9.14
N LEU A 20 -25.95 -3.90 8.45
CA LEU A 20 -25.57 -5.17 9.09
C LEU A 20 -24.32 -5.04 9.97
N ILE A 21 -23.41 -4.10 9.67
CA ILE A 21 -22.24 -3.82 10.51
C ILE A 21 -22.67 -3.13 11.80
N GLN A 22 -23.63 -2.20 11.72
CA GLN A 22 -24.10 -1.39 12.84
C GLN A 22 -25.05 -2.15 13.79
N LEU A 23 -25.68 -3.23 13.32
CA LEU A 23 -26.46 -4.12 14.17
C LEU A 23 -25.49 -4.89 15.11
N GLU A 24 -25.27 -4.36 16.31
CA GLU A 24 -24.34 -4.82 17.38
C GLU A 24 -24.65 -6.23 17.96
N ALA A 25 -25.02 -7.21 17.13
CA ALA A 25 -25.35 -8.58 17.55
C ALA A 25 -24.15 -9.53 17.51
N GLY A 26 -22.94 -9.06 17.85
CA GLY A 26 -21.74 -9.91 17.92
C GLY A 26 -21.49 -10.74 16.65
N SER A 27 -21.78 -10.16 15.48
CA SER A 27 -21.71 -10.88 14.20
C SER A 27 -20.30 -11.36 13.90
N LYS A 28 -20.20 -12.63 13.47
CA LYS A 28 -18.93 -13.28 13.09
C LYS A 28 -18.63 -13.17 11.59
N HIS A 29 -19.40 -12.35 10.87
CA HIS A 29 -19.39 -12.28 9.40
C HIS A 29 -18.63 -11.06 8.87
N GLY A 30 -17.89 -10.33 9.69
CA GLY A 30 -17.21 -9.10 9.25
C GLY A 30 -16.29 -9.32 8.06
N ARG A 31 -15.59 -10.47 8.00
CA ARG A 31 -14.78 -10.84 6.84
C ARG A 31 -15.60 -11.01 5.56
N LEU A 32 -16.74 -11.72 5.64
CA LEU A 32 -17.61 -11.93 4.49
C LEU A 32 -18.19 -10.60 4.00
N ILE A 33 -18.60 -9.73 4.94
CA ILE A 33 -19.10 -8.39 4.61
C ILE A 33 -18.01 -7.57 3.92
N ALA A 34 -16.79 -7.56 4.46
CA ALA A 34 -15.63 -6.89 3.88
C ALA A 34 -15.34 -7.37 2.44
N GLU A 35 -15.38 -8.68 2.20
CA GLU A 35 -15.21 -9.26 0.87
C GLU A 35 -16.29 -8.80 -0.11
N GLN A 36 -17.55 -8.70 0.33
CA GLN A 36 -18.64 -8.20 -0.51
C GLN A 36 -18.55 -6.70 -0.80
N LEU A 37 -18.17 -5.89 0.20
CA LEU A 37 -17.92 -4.45 0.02
C LEU A 37 -16.85 -4.22 -1.06
N LEU A 38 -15.73 -4.94 -0.96
CA LEU A 38 -14.64 -4.87 -1.94
C LEU A 38 -15.07 -5.34 -3.33
N ASP A 39 -15.75 -6.49 -3.43
CA ASP A 39 -16.14 -7.05 -4.74
C ASP A 39 -17.05 -6.10 -5.52
N VAL A 40 -18.02 -5.48 -4.83
CA VAL A 40 -18.93 -4.50 -5.43
C VAL A 40 -18.18 -3.22 -5.83
N ALA A 41 -17.41 -2.62 -4.92
CA ALA A 41 -16.69 -1.37 -5.19
C ALA A 41 -15.68 -1.51 -6.34
N ILE A 42 -15.00 -2.65 -6.43
CA ILE A 42 -14.02 -2.91 -7.49
C ILE A 42 -14.72 -3.13 -8.85
N ARG A 43 -15.74 -3.99 -8.89
CA ARG A 43 -16.35 -4.45 -10.15
C ARG A 43 -17.43 -3.55 -10.73
N VAL A 44 -17.98 -2.63 -9.94
CA VAL A 44 -19.11 -1.79 -10.34
C VAL A 44 -18.71 -0.31 -10.25
N PRO A 45 -18.12 0.27 -11.32
CA PRO A 45 -17.61 1.64 -11.28
C PRO A 45 -18.65 2.71 -10.89
N VAL A 46 -19.89 2.55 -11.35
CA VAL A 46 -20.96 3.53 -11.14
C VAL A 46 -21.33 3.73 -9.66
N VAL A 47 -21.04 2.77 -8.78
CA VAL A 47 -21.33 2.89 -7.34
C VAL A 47 -20.14 3.35 -6.50
N ARG A 48 -18.97 3.62 -7.10
CA ARG A 48 -17.75 3.94 -6.35
C ARG A 48 -17.89 5.19 -5.50
N GLN A 49 -18.50 6.25 -6.02
CA GLN A 49 -18.74 7.48 -5.25
C GLN A 49 -19.62 7.24 -4.02
N PHE A 50 -20.73 6.51 -4.20
CA PHE A 50 -21.59 6.12 -3.09
C PHE A 50 -20.84 5.24 -2.07
N ALA A 51 -20.10 4.24 -2.54
CA ALA A 51 -19.33 3.35 -1.69
C ALA A 51 -18.27 4.11 -0.87
N VAL A 52 -17.54 5.03 -1.49
CA VAL A 52 -16.53 5.85 -0.82
C VAL A 52 -17.16 6.71 0.27
N ASN A 53 -18.29 7.35 0.01
CA ASN A 53 -19.01 8.15 1.01
C ASN A 53 -19.45 7.29 2.21
N GLU A 54 -20.05 6.12 1.96
CA GLU A 54 -20.46 5.19 3.01
C GLU A 54 -19.28 4.65 3.81
N MET A 55 -18.17 4.32 3.14
CA MET A 55 -16.97 3.81 3.81
C MET A 55 -16.26 4.88 4.65
N THR A 56 -16.23 6.13 4.20
CA THR A 56 -15.73 7.26 4.99
C THR A 56 -16.57 7.45 6.25
N ASN A 57 -17.89 7.41 6.15
CA ASN A 57 -18.80 7.51 7.30
C ASN A 57 -18.62 6.32 8.25
N LEU A 58 -18.55 5.10 7.71
CA LEU A 58 -18.29 3.89 8.49
C LEU A 58 -16.98 4.00 9.27
N LEU A 59 -15.88 4.40 8.63
CA LEU A 59 -14.61 4.61 9.30
C LEU A 59 -14.74 5.65 10.42
N ASP A 60 -15.49 6.73 10.22
CA ASP A 60 -15.65 7.79 11.20
C ASP A 60 -16.42 7.33 12.46
N THR A 61 -17.51 6.60 12.26
CA THR A 61 -18.45 6.26 13.34
C THR A 61 -18.22 4.88 13.97
N PHE A 62 -17.39 4.03 13.36
CA PHE A 62 -17.18 2.67 13.86
C PHE A 62 -16.60 2.64 15.28
N THR A 63 -17.32 2.02 16.20
CA THR A 63 -16.92 1.86 17.60
C THR A 63 -16.05 0.62 17.78
N VAL A 64 -14.82 0.83 18.21
CA VAL A 64 -13.89 -0.28 18.51
C VAL A 64 -14.31 -0.93 19.83
N SER A 65 -14.71 -2.21 19.79
CA SER A 65 -15.16 -2.96 20.96
C SER A 65 -14.46 -4.31 21.08
N SER A 66 -14.03 -4.67 22.29
CA SER A 66 -13.27 -5.90 22.55
C SER A 66 -14.03 -7.21 22.25
N GLN A 67 -15.34 -7.14 21.95
CA GLN A 67 -16.19 -8.31 21.76
C GLN A 67 -16.32 -8.76 20.30
N SER A 68 -15.87 -7.96 19.32
CA SER A 68 -16.19 -8.19 17.90
C SER A 68 -14.96 -8.14 16.97
N ASN A 69 -13.92 -8.92 17.29
CA ASN A 69 -12.68 -8.94 16.49
C ASN A 69 -12.89 -9.21 14.99
N SER A 70 -13.86 -10.05 14.62
CA SER A 70 -14.16 -10.30 13.20
C SER A 70 -14.70 -9.07 12.47
N MET A 71 -15.34 -8.14 13.18
CA MET A 71 -15.96 -6.97 12.58
C MET A 71 -14.92 -5.94 12.16
N TYR A 72 -13.71 -5.97 12.73
CA TYR A 72 -12.63 -5.08 12.30
C TYR A 72 -12.25 -5.27 10.82
N GLU A 73 -12.47 -6.44 10.23
CA GLU A 73 -12.24 -6.67 8.80
C GLU A 73 -13.02 -5.69 7.89
N VAL A 74 -14.14 -5.13 8.37
CA VAL A 74 -14.88 -4.12 7.59
C VAL A 74 -14.12 -2.80 7.52
N LEU A 75 -13.29 -2.49 8.52
CA LEU A 75 -12.40 -1.33 8.49
C LEU A 75 -11.27 -1.53 7.47
N TYR A 76 -10.79 -2.78 7.29
CA TYR A 76 -9.86 -3.11 6.22
C TYR A 76 -10.47 -2.78 4.85
N ALA A 77 -11.69 -3.26 4.58
CA ALA A 77 -12.38 -2.97 3.32
C ALA A 77 -12.65 -1.47 3.15
N ALA A 78 -13.16 -0.82 4.19
CA ALA A 78 -13.50 0.60 4.14
C ALA A 78 -12.26 1.48 3.85
N ALA A 79 -11.16 1.27 4.59
CA ALA A 79 -9.92 1.98 4.34
C ALA A 79 -9.37 1.71 2.94
N TRP A 80 -9.44 0.45 2.48
CA TRP A 80 -9.01 0.11 1.14
C TRP A 80 -9.80 0.87 0.07
N ILE A 81 -11.14 0.89 0.17
CA ILE A 81 -12.05 1.54 -0.78
C ILE A 81 -11.80 3.05 -0.84
N VAL A 82 -11.78 3.75 0.30
CA VAL A 82 -11.58 5.22 0.32
C VAL A 82 -10.19 5.61 -0.16
N GLY A 83 -9.18 4.79 0.11
CA GLY A 83 -7.83 5.04 -0.36
C GLY A 83 -7.63 4.68 -1.83
N GLU A 84 -8.30 3.63 -2.33
CA GLU A 84 -8.18 3.22 -3.73
C GLU A 84 -8.90 4.17 -4.67
N PHE A 85 -10.15 4.47 -4.36
CA PHE A 85 -11.01 5.37 -5.12
C PHE A 85 -10.99 6.77 -4.52
N SER A 86 -9.81 7.24 -4.10
CA SER A 86 -9.65 8.53 -3.46
C SER A 86 -10.11 9.70 -4.35
N ASN A 87 -10.11 9.50 -5.68
CA ASN A 87 -10.71 10.41 -6.66
C ASN A 87 -12.19 10.72 -6.46
N GLU A 88 -12.93 9.80 -5.88
CA GLU A 88 -14.35 9.97 -5.60
C GLU A 88 -14.61 10.66 -4.24
N LEU A 89 -13.58 10.94 -3.43
CA LEU A 89 -13.73 11.60 -2.15
C LEU A 89 -14.08 13.09 -2.34
N GLU A 90 -15.20 13.48 -1.73
CA GLU A 90 -15.59 14.90 -1.60
C GLU A 90 -14.59 15.68 -0.74
N ASP A 91 -14.15 15.07 0.37
CA ASP A 91 -13.17 15.65 1.29
C ASP A 91 -12.09 14.61 1.65
N ALA A 92 -10.97 14.68 0.93
CA ALA A 92 -9.84 13.80 1.13
C ALA A 92 -9.07 14.10 2.42
N GLU A 93 -9.06 15.36 2.88
CA GLU A 93 -8.37 15.77 4.11
C GLU A 93 -9.11 15.24 5.33
N ARG A 94 -10.45 15.33 5.35
CA ARG A 94 -11.28 14.68 6.39
C ARG A 94 -11.00 13.19 6.45
N THR A 95 -10.95 12.51 5.30
CA THR A 95 -10.73 11.06 5.24
C THR A 95 -9.34 10.66 5.71
N LEU A 96 -8.31 11.43 5.33
CA LEU A 96 -6.95 11.27 5.85
C LEU A 96 -6.93 11.39 7.38
N ASN A 97 -7.58 12.41 7.94
CA ASN A 97 -7.69 12.60 9.38
C ASN A 97 -8.46 11.46 10.08
N ILE A 98 -9.48 10.88 9.43
CA ILE A 98 -10.21 9.74 9.96
C ILE A 98 -9.28 8.51 10.13
N LEU A 99 -8.41 8.25 9.14
CA LEU A 99 -7.48 7.12 9.13
C LEU A 99 -6.26 7.34 10.04
N LEU A 100 -5.79 8.57 10.20
CA LEU A 100 -4.68 8.93 11.09
C LEU A 100 -5.02 8.87 12.59
N ARG A 101 -6.31 8.76 12.96
CA ARG A 101 -6.70 8.64 14.37
C ARG A 101 -6.18 7.31 14.97
N PRO A 102 -5.49 7.35 16.13
CA PRO A 102 -5.08 6.15 16.82
C PRO A 102 -6.27 5.25 17.19
N ARG A 103 -6.19 3.97 16.84
CA ARG A 103 -7.23 2.97 17.15
C ARG A 103 -6.59 1.65 17.58
N GLN A 104 -7.18 1.04 18.61
CA GLN A 104 -6.80 -0.28 19.10
C GLN A 104 -7.44 -1.37 18.24
N ILE A 105 -6.93 -1.53 17.02
CA ILE A 105 -7.37 -2.50 16.01
C ILE A 105 -6.19 -3.41 15.60
N PRO A 106 -6.45 -4.59 15.02
CA PRO A 106 -5.40 -5.50 14.54
C PRO A 106 -4.37 -4.84 13.62
N GLY A 107 -3.09 -5.21 13.78
CA GLY A 107 -1.97 -4.62 13.02
C GLY A 107 -2.10 -4.72 11.51
N HIS A 108 -2.66 -5.81 10.97
CA HIS A 108 -2.86 -5.94 9.53
C HIS A 108 -3.82 -4.87 8.95
N ILE A 109 -4.72 -4.34 9.78
CA ILE A 109 -5.65 -3.27 9.39
C ILE A 109 -4.98 -1.91 9.54
N GLN A 110 -4.23 -1.71 10.63
CA GLN A 110 -3.41 -0.49 10.81
C GLN A 110 -2.42 -0.31 9.65
N GLY A 111 -1.77 -1.39 9.20
CA GLY A 111 -0.86 -1.34 8.05
C GLY A 111 -1.55 -0.87 6.76
N VAL A 112 -2.81 -1.25 6.55
CA VAL A 112 -3.62 -0.71 5.44
C VAL A 112 -3.95 0.75 5.65
N PHE A 113 -4.29 1.18 6.87
CA PHE A 113 -4.54 2.59 7.17
C PHE A 113 -3.31 3.43 6.80
N VAL A 114 -2.11 3.05 7.25
CA VAL A 114 -0.86 3.74 6.94
C VAL A 114 -0.62 3.81 5.42
N GLN A 115 -0.78 2.70 4.70
CA GLN A 115 -0.62 2.68 3.24
C GLN A 115 -1.59 3.66 2.56
N LYS A 116 -2.85 3.70 3.01
CA LYS A 116 -3.87 4.57 2.41
C LYS A 116 -3.73 6.02 2.85
N CYS A 117 -3.21 6.30 4.05
CA CYS A 117 -2.76 7.64 4.45
C CYS A 117 -1.67 8.17 3.52
N CYS A 118 -0.69 7.35 3.14
CA CYS A 118 0.35 7.75 2.18
C CYS A 118 -0.24 8.09 0.79
N LYS A 119 -1.20 7.27 0.29
CA LYS A 119 -1.92 7.55 -0.97
C LYS A 119 -2.75 8.83 -0.89
N LEU A 120 -3.49 9.06 0.21
CA LEU A 120 -4.28 10.29 0.41
C LEU A 120 -3.39 11.53 0.60
N PHE A 121 -2.28 11.40 1.33
CA PHE A 121 -1.27 12.46 1.43
C PHE A 121 -0.77 12.86 0.05
N THR A 122 -0.40 11.89 -0.78
CA THR A 122 0.08 12.14 -2.15
C THR A 122 -0.94 12.87 -3.00
N ARG A 123 -2.22 12.47 -2.93
CA ARG A 123 -3.33 13.17 -3.60
C ARG A 123 -3.40 14.63 -3.14
N LEU A 124 -3.46 14.87 -1.83
CA LEU A 124 -3.57 16.22 -1.27
C LEU A 124 -2.34 17.08 -1.59
N ALA A 125 -1.14 16.50 -1.54
CA ALA A 125 0.09 17.17 -1.92
C ALA A 125 0.09 17.56 -3.40
N THR A 126 -0.41 16.69 -4.28
CA THR A 126 -0.62 17.01 -5.70
C THR A 126 -1.61 18.18 -5.86
N THR A 127 -2.71 18.19 -5.11
CA THR A 127 -3.65 19.32 -5.10
C THR A 127 -3.01 20.62 -4.60
N CYS A 128 -2.16 20.59 -3.56
CA CYS A 128 -1.44 21.77 -3.13
C CYS A 128 -0.43 22.26 -4.19
N LEU A 129 0.21 21.34 -4.91
CA LEU A 129 1.11 21.66 -6.02
C LEU A 129 0.35 22.35 -7.17
N GLU A 130 -0.80 21.82 -7.58
CA GLU A 130 -1.66 22.40 -8.62
C GLU A 130 -2.18 23.80 -8.25
N ASN A 131 -2.43 24.03 -6.96
CA ASN A 131 -2.88 25.31 -6.44
C ASN A 131 -1.72 26.28 -6.09
N GLU A 132 -0.47 25.88 -6.35
CA GLU A 132 0.73 26.64 -5.99
C GLU A 132 0.75 27.04 -4.49
N ASP A 133 0.29 26.16 -3.59
CA ASP A 133 0.19 26.38 -2.13
C ASP A 133 1.32 25.68 -1.35
N PRO A 134 2.51 26.31 -1.21
CA PRO A 134 3.63 25.76 -0.44
C PRO A 134 3.31 25.68 1.06
N ASN A 135 2.50 26.59 1.59
CA ASN A 135 2.16 26.60 3.01
C ASN A 135 1.19 25.45 3.32
N GLY A 136 0.29 25.13 2.39
CA GLY A 136 -0.53 23.91 2.42
C GLY A 136 0.32 22.65 2.45
N LEU A 137 1.32 22.54 1.57
CA LEU A 137 2.25 21.40 1.55
C LEU A 137 3.00 21.23 2.88
N ILE A 138 3.52 22.33 3.43
CA ILE A 138 4.23 22.35 4.71
C ILE A 138 3.31 21.89 5.84
N ARG A 139 2.12 22.50 5.97
CA ARG A 139 1.14 22.14 7.01
C ARG A 139 0.70 20.68 6.92
N LEU A 140 0.40 20.22 5.70
CA LEU A 140 0.00 18.83 5.45
C LEU A 140 1.12 17.86 5.85
N SER A 141 2.36 18.15 5.44
CA SER A 141 3.52 17.32 5.76
C SER A 141 3.77 17.26 7.27
N ASP A 142 3.80 18.42 7.94
CA ASP A 142 4.01 18.49 9.39
C ASP A 142 2.91 17.73 10.16
N HIS A 143 1.65 17.90 9.74
CA HIS A 143 0.50 17.21 10.35
C HIS A 143 0.58 15.69 10.19
N VAL A 144 0.86 15.19 8.98
CA VAL A 144 0.93 13.74 8.75
C VAL A 144 2.14 13.13 9.46
N LEU A 145 3.29 13.81 9.47
CA LEU A 145 4.47 13.37 10.21
C LEU A 145 4.22 13.25 11.72
N GLU A 146 3.49 14.20 12.31
CA GLU A 146 3.10 14.14 13.72
C GLU A 146 2.23 12.90 13.98
N LYS A 147 1.18 12.70 13.17
CA LYS A 147 0.21 11.62 13.41
C LYS A 147 0.74 10.22 13.09
N LEU A 148 1.70 10.08 12.17
CA LEU A 148 2.31 8.78 11.89
C LEU A 148 3.18 8.25 13.05
N GLN A 149 3.62 9.11 13.98
CA GLN A 149 4.38 8.66 15.16
C GLN A 149 3.58 7.70 16.06
N ASP A 150 2.26 7.83 16.08
CA ASP A 150 1.37 6.91 16.81
C ASP A 150 1.47 5.47 16.26
N PHE A 151 1.73 5.32 14.96
CA PHE A 151 1.90 4.02 14.29
C PHE A 151 3.33 3.48 14.42
N ASN A 152 4.35 4.35 14.50
CA ASN A 152 5.74 3.96 14.80
C ASN A 152 5.87 3.30 16.18
N SER A 153 4.94 3.60 17.09
CA SER A 153 4.88 3.01 18.44
C SER A 153 4.04 1.71 18.50
N SER A 154 3.57 1.20 17.36
CA SER A 154 2.76 -0.03 17.30
C SER A 154 3.57 -1.25 17.77
N ILE A 155 2.91 -2.29 18.29
CA ILE A 155 3.59 -3.55 18.64
C ILE A 155 3.86 -4.43 17.40
N ASP A 156 3.16 -4.16 16.30
CA ASP A 156 3.26 -4.91 15.06
C ASP A 156 4.36 -4.34 14.17
N ILE A 157 5.42 -5.11 13.93
CA ILE A 157 6.60 -4.69 13.16
C ILE A 157 6.22 -4.20 11.75
N GLU A 158 5.27 -4.88 11.09
CA GLU A 158 4.79 -4.49 9.75
C GLU A 158 4.15 -3.08 9.75
N VAL A 159 3.48 -2.69 10.84
CA VAL A 159 2.89 -1.35 10.97
C VAL A 159 3.99 -0.31 11.15
N GLN A 160 4.97 -0.60 12.02
CA GLN A 160 6.13 0.27 12.24
C GLN A 160 6.91 0.52 10.94
N GLU A 161 7.25 -0.54 10.20
CA GLU A 161 8.02 -0.44 8.95
C GLU A 161 7.29 0.39 7.89
N ARG A 162 5.97 0.21 7.74
CA ARG A 162 5.16 1.02 6.82
C ARG A 162 5.07 2.48 7.26
N ALA A 163 4.88 2.73 8.56
CA ALA A 163 4.78 4.09 9.08
C ALA A 163 6.10 4.83 8.94
N ASN A 164 7.21 4.18 9.25
CA ASN A 164 8.55 4.72 9.09
C ASN A 164 8.88 5.00 7.61
N SER A 165 8.56 4.07 6.71
CA SER A 165 8.73 4.26 5.26
C SER A 165 7.94 5.47 4.75
N ALA A 166 6.70 5.63 5.20
CA ALA A 166 5.88 6.78 4.87
C ALA A 166 6.45 8.08 5.44
N CYS A 167 6.91 8.09 6.70
CA CYS A 167 7.57 9.24 7.31
C CYS A 167 8.79 9.68 6.52
N ILE A 168 9.68 8.76 6.13
CA ILE A 168 10.89 9.09 5.38
C ILE A 168 10.56 9.78 4.06
N LEU A 169 9.56 9.26 3.30
CA LEU A 169 9.13 9.89 2.06
C LEU A 169 8.60 11.31 2.27
N ILE A 170 7.79 11.52 3.32
CA ILE A 170 7.20 12.82 3.65
C ILE A 170 8.26 13.78 4.20
N GLU A 171 9.23 13.29 4.99
CA GLU A 171 10.37 14.07 5.49
C GLU A 171 11.27 14.55 4.35
N MET A 172 11.53 13.70 3.34
CA MET A 172 12.28 14.08 2.15
C MET A 172 11.63 15.26 1.41
N LEU A 173 10.29 15.25 1.31
CA LEU A 173 9.52 16.37 0.78
C LEU A 173 9.58 17.59 1.69
N ARG A 174 9.36 17.40 3.00
CA ARG A 174 9.31 18.49 3.98
C ARG A 174 10.64 19.23 4.11
N ALA A 175 11.76 18.52 3.98
CA ALA A 175 13.12 19.06 4.03
C ALA A 175 13.37 20.11 2.93
N GLN A 176 12.71 20.00 1.77
CA GLN A 176 12.86 20.95 0.66
C GLN A 176 12.45 22.38 1.05
N PHE A 177 11.60 22.52 2.07
CA PHE A 177 11.12 23.81 2.55
C PHE A 177 11.93 24.40 3.71
N ASN A 178 12.93 23.67 4.23
CA ASN A 178 13.81 24.16 5.29
C ASN A 178 14.95 25.02 4.73
N ASP A 179 15.45 24.70 3.53
CA ASP A 179 16.60 25.38 2.91
C ASP A 179 16.24 26.69 2.17
N ALA A 180 14.95 26.93 1.89
CA ALA A 180 14.48 28.18 1.29
C ALA A 180 14.79 29.41 2.16
N ASN A 181 15.00 29.23 3.47
CA ASN A 181 15.46 30.28 4.39
C ASN A 181 16.99 30.48 4.40
N THR A 182 17.77 29.55 3.83
CA THR A 182 19.25 29.60 3.85
C THR A 182 19.83 30.05 2.50
N ALA A 183 19.16 29.74 1.38
CA ALA A 183 19.64 30.07 0.04
C ALA A 183 19.56 31.57 -0.32
N CYS A 184 18.69 32.36 0.34
CA CYS A 184 18.62 33.81 0.10
C CYS A 184 19.74 34.62 0.79
N ASN A 185 20.59 34.01 1.62
CA ASN A 185 21.65 34.70 2.35
C ASN A 185 23.05 34.60 1.73
N HIS A 186 23.21 34.01 0.53
CA HIS A 186 24.54 33.87 -0.07
C HIS A 186 24.80 34.60 -1.39
N ASN A 187 23.94 35.54 -1.79
CA ASN A 187 24.29 36.50 -2.84
C ASN A 187 23.49 37.80 -2.66
N ILE A 188 24.11 38.81 -2.04
CA ILE A 188 24.12 40.23 -2.41
C ILE A 188 25.01 40.94 -1.37
N ASP A 189 26.30 41.00 -1.67
CA ASP A 189 27.18 42.05 -1.14
C ASP A 189 27.12 43.18 -2.18
N PHE A 190 26.02 43.94 -2.18
CA PHE A 190 25.89 45.17 -2.98
C PHE A 190 25.30 46.27 -2.12
N ILE A 191 26.09 47.34 -2.00
CA ILE A 191 25.91 48.48 -1.10
C ILE A 191 24.71 49.33 -1.52
N GLY A 192 23.78 49.55 -0.57
CA GLY A 192 23.03 50.80 -0.43
C GLY A 192 21.62 50.85 -1.02
N SER A 193 20.62 50.90 -0.15
CA SER A 193 19.57 51.96 -0.11
C SER A 193 18.44 51.51 0.83
N GLU A 194 18.14 52.35 1.82
CA GLU A 194 17.03 52.17 2.76
C GLU A 194 15.68 52.36 2.04
N THR A 195 14.86 51.30 2.01
CA THR A 195 13.40 51.41 1.92
C THR A 195 12.77 50.28 2.72
N SER A 196 12.10 50.66 3.81
CA SER A 196 11.35 49.79 4.71
C SER A 196 10.02 49.36 4.07
N GLU A 197 10.07 48.33 3.25
CA GLU A 197 8.91 47.49 2.93
C GLU A 197 9.34 46.05 3.23
N THR A 198 8.78 45.44 4.29
CA THR A 198 8.95 44.01 4.54
C THR A 198 8.45 43.25 3.31
N PRO A 199 9.32 42.58 2.53
CA PRO A 199 8.87 41.77 1.42
C PRO A 199 8.13 40.59 2.03
N GLN A 200 6.85 40.41 1.70
CA GLN A 200 6.21 39.11 1.89
C GLN A 200 7.00 38.12 1.02
N GLN A 201 7.91 37.37 1.65
CA GLN A 201 8.67 36.31 1.00
C GLN A 201 7.67 35.28 0.52
N GLN A 202 7.31 35.36 -0.77
CA GLN A 202 6.50 34.38 -1.44
C GLN A 202 7.36 33.13 -1.58
N VAL A 203 7.21 32.20 -0.65
CA VAL A 203 7.87 30.90 -0.72
C VAL A 203 7.39 30.25 -2.01
N SER A 204 8.28 29.97 -2.96
CA SER A 204 7.93 29.16 -4.15
C SER A 204 8.12 27.69 -3.82
N ILE A 205 7.35 26.80 -4.44
CA ILE A 205 7.57 25.35 -4.31
C ILE A 205 8.89 24.99 -5.00
N PRO A 206 9.88 24.42 -4.28
CA PRO A 206 11.17 24.04 -4.88
C PRO A 206 11.02 22.95 -5.94
N THR A 207 11.82 22.98 -7.02
CA THR A 207 11.76 21.99 -8.11
C THR A 207 11.85 20.55 -7.61
N LEU A 208 12.75 20.28 -6.66
CA LEU A 208 12.90 18.93 -6.11
C LEU A 208 11.65 18.48 -5.32
N ALA A 209 10.93 19.40 -4.68
CA ALA A 209 9.65 19.07 -4.03
C ALA A 209 8.59 18.65 -5.07
N ILE A 210 8.58 19.31 -6.23
CA ILE A 210 7.70 18.96 -7.35
C ILE A 210 8.00 17.54 -7.84
N GLU A 211 9.28 17.22 -8.08
CA GLU A 211 9.72 15.90 -8.52
C GLU A 211 9.34 14.81 -7.50
N ILE A 212 9.57 15.05 -6.21
CA ILE A 212 9.19 14.10 -5.14
C ILE A 212 7.69 13.82 -5.17
N ILE A 213 6.84 14.86 -5.25
CA ILE A 213 5.38 14.67 -5.29
C ILE A 213 4.97 13.89 -6.54
N GLN A 214 5.58 14.15 -7.70
CA GLN A 214 5.31 13.43 -8.94
C GLN A 214 5.69 11.94 -8.85
N GLU A 215 6.85 11.62 -8.28
CA GLU A 215 7.27 10.22 -8.06
C GLU A 215 6.37 9.51 -7.05
N MET A 216 5.95 10.20 -5.98
CA MET A 216 4.94 9.66 -5.05
C MET A 216 3.61 9.39 -5.76
N ALA A 217 3.18 10.26 -6.67
CA ALA A 217 1.97 10.04 -7.46
C ALA A 217 2.10 8.81 -8.39
N LEU A 218 3.27 8.62 -8.98
CA LEU A 218 3.57 7.44 -9.82
C LEU A 218 3.54 6.13 -9.02
N LEU A 219 3.96 6.13 -7.75
CA LEU A 219 3.86 4.96 -6.86
C LEU A 219 2.42 4.42 -6.76
N PHE A 220 1.43 5.32 -6.86
CA PHE A 220 0.01 4.98 -6.76
C PHE A 220 -0.75 5.07 -8.09
N ALA A 221 -0.02 5.22 -9.20
CA ALA A 221 -0.61 5.25 -10.53
C ALA A 221 -1.03 3.84 -10.99
N GLY A 222 -2.16 3.77 -11.70
CA GLY A 222 -2.74 2.54 -12.21
C GLY A 222 -3.77 1.91 -11.26
N GLU A 223 -4.75 1.22 -11.83
CA GLU A 223 -5.73 0.45 -11.06
C GLU A 223 -5.18 -0.94 -10.72
N LEU A 224 -5.30 -1.35 -9.45
CA LEU A 224 -5.06 -2.74 -9.08
C LEU A 224 -6.25 -3.59 -9.52
N ILE A 225 -6.13 -4.27 -10.65
CA ILE A 225 -7.17 -5.16 -11.16
C ILE A 225 -6.97 -6.55 -10.55
N PRO A 226 -7.87 -7.02 -9.67
CA PRO A 226 -7.74 -8.36 -9.09
C PRO A 226 -7.82 -9.42 -10.18
N VAL A 227 -6.79 -10.26 -10.24
CA VAL A 227 -6.75 -11.40 -11.15
C VAL A 227 -7.56 -12.52 -10.52
N ALA A 228 -8.61 -12.99 -11.20
CA ALA A 228 -9.40 -14.12 -10.70
C ALA A 228 -8.48 -15.35 -10.53
N PRO A 229 -8.64 -16.20 -9.48
CA PRO A 229 -7.78 -17.36 -9.26
C PRO A 229 -7.71 -18.34 -10.45
N LYS A 230 -8.74 -18.32 -11.31
CA LYS A 230 -8.83 -19.13 -12.54
C LYS A 230 -8.37 -18.39 -13.80
N ALA A 231 -8.08 -17.09 -13.74
CA ALA A 231 -7.65 -16.29 -14.89
C ALA A 231 -6.25 -16.68 -15.37
N GLN A 232 -5.33 -17.02 -14.45
CA GLN A 232 -3.98 -17.46 -14.82
C GLN A 232 -3.99 -18.73 -15.68
N ARG A 233 -4.93 -19.65 -15.42
CA ARG A 233 -5.11 -20.89 -16.22
C ARG A 233 -5.62 -20.63 -17.64
N LYS A 234 -6.13 -19.43 -17.91
CA LYS A 234 -6.64 -19.01 -19.22
C LYS A 234 -5.61 -18.22 -20.03
N VAL A 235 -4.43 -17.96 -19.47
CA VAL A 235 -3.33 -17.33 -20.20
C VAL A 235 -2.72 -18.39 -21.11
N PRO A 236 -2.79 -18.23 -22.44
CA PRO A 236 -2.13 -19.16 -23.35
C PRO A 236 -0.62 -19.10 -23.14
N LEU A 237 0.06 -20.25 -23.21
CA LEU A 237 1.52 -20.29 -23.21
C LEU A 237 2.04 -19.55 -24.45
N PRO A 238 2.94 -18.56 -24.30
CA PRO A 238 3.55 -17.87 -25.43
C PRO A 238 4.35 -18.83 -26.32
N ASP A 239 4.32 -18.59 -27.62
CA ASP A 239 5.13 -19.35 -28.59
C ASP A 239 6.62 -19.16 -28.28
N GLY A 240 7.35 -20.27 -28.10
CA GLY A 240 8.80 -20.27 -27.85
C GLY A 240 9.21 -20.14 -26.37
N LEU A 241 8.28 -20.17 -25.41
CA LEU A 241 8.61 -20.22 -23.99
C LEU A 241 9.01 -21.65 -23.58
N ASP A 242 10.30 -21.91 -23.40
CA ASP A 242 10.80 -23.15 -22.80
C ASP A 242 11.06 -22.96 -21.30
N LEU A 243 10.19 -23.51 -20.45
CA LEU A 243 10.31 -23.43 -18.99
C LEU A 243 11.38 -24.36 -18.40
N ASP A 244 11.94 -25.26 -19.21
CA ASP A 244 13.03 -26.15 -18.79
C ASP A 244 14.41 -25.63 -19.25
N GLU A 245 14.43 -24.51 -20.00
CA GLU A 245 15.67 -23.81 -20.33
C GLU A 245 16.14 -22.98 -19.13
N TRP A 246 17.44 -23.00 -18.89
CA TRP A 246 18.05 -22.20 -17.84
C TRP A 246 17.89 -20.70 -18.16
N ILE A 247 17.28 -19.95 -17.25
CA ILE A 247 17.16 -18.48 -17.37
C ILE A 247 18.54 -17.81 -17.38
N ASN A 248 19.48 -18.35 -16.61
CA ASN A 248 20.88 -17.91 -16.54
C ASN A 248 21.80 -19.10 -16.83
N PRO A 249 23.04 -18.91 -17.34
CA PRO A 249 23.96 -20.01 -17.57
C PRO A 249 24.06 -20.92 -16.33
N PRO A 250 24.05 -22.25 -16.50
CA PRO A 250 24.19 -23.15 -15.37
C PRO A 250 25.49 -22.83 -14.62
N PRO A 251 25.49 -22.85 -13.28
CA PRO A 251 26.70 -22.66 -12.50
C PRO A 251 27.77 -23.67 -12.94
N GLU A 252 29.03 -23.23 -12.97
CA GLU A 252 30.16 -24.08 -13.31
C GLU A 252 30.20 -25.27 -12.33
N ASP A 253 30.44 -26.47 -12.86
CA ASP A 253 30.39 -27.71 -12.08
C ASP A 253 31.40 -27.63 -10.91
N GLU A 254 30.94 -27.49 -9.66
CA GLU A 254 31.75 -27.59 -8.43
C GLU A 254 32.24 -29.04 -8.17
N SER A 255 32.51 -29.81 -9.23
CA SER A 255 33.10 -31.15 -9.13
C SER A 255 34.62 -31.12 -8.90
N SER A 256 35.22 -29.94 -8.70
CA SER A 256 36.66 -29.82 -8.45
C SER A 256 37.06 -28.65 -7.55
N SER A 257 36.56 -28.58 -6.31
CA SER A 257 37.37 -28.12 -5.16
C SER A 257 36.58 -28.21 -3.85
N SER A 258 36.62 -29.39 -3.21
CA SER A 258 36.33 -29.47 -1.78
C SER A 258 37.52 -28.91 -0.99
N SER A 259 37.47 -27.62 -0.64
CA SER A 259 38.26 -27.08 0.47
C SER A 259 37.30 -26.43 1.46
N ASN A 260 37.17 -27.07 2.61
CA ASN A 260 36.54 -26.53 3.81
C ASN A 260 37.17 -25.17 4.12
N ASP A 261 36.39 -24.10 4.06
CA ASP A 261 36.65 -22.90 4.85
C ASP A 261 35.31 -22.33 5.36
N GLU A 262 35.40 -21.92 6.62
CA GLU A 262 34.34 -21.63 7.58
C GLU A 262 33.39 -20.53 7.09
N LYS A 263 32.08 -20.82 6.99
CA LYS A 263 31.05 -19.79 6.90
C LYS A 263 30.58 -19.46 8.31
N GLU A 264 31.02 -18.29 8.79
CA GLU A 264 30.51 -17.65 10.00
C GLU A 264 28.98 -17.55 9.94
N GLU A 265 28.34 -18.20 10.90
CA GLU A 265 26.90 -18.17 11.13
C GLU A 265 26.46 -16.76 11.60
N LEU A 266 26.06 -15.90 10.66
CA LEU A 266 25.59 -14.55 10.97
C LEU A 266 24.15 -14.48 11.48
N PHE A 267 23.41 -15.59 11.48
CA PHE A 267 22.08 -15.69 12.09
C PHE A 267 21.81 -17.09 12.62
N VAL A 268 22.08 -17.32 13.91
CA VAL A 268 21.51 -18.46 14.65
C VAL A 268 20.80 -17.94 15.89
N SER A 269 19.47 -17.97 15.85
CA SER A 269 18.66 -18.75 16.81
C SER A 269 17.17 -18.45 16.66
N SER A 270 16.44 -19.32 15.97
CA SER A 270 15.15 -19.79 16.48
C SER A 270 15.16 -21.30 16.46
N SER A 271 15.53 -21.84 17.61
CA SER A 271 15.67 -23.26 17.90
C SER A 271 14.38 -24.02 17.56
N LEU A 272 14.54 -25.15 16.86
CA LEU A 272 13.62 -26.30 16.81
C LEU A 272 12.44 -26.28 15.83
N ILE A 273 12.61 -25.77 14.60
CA ILE A 273 11.91 -26.43 13.48
C ILE A 273 12.69 -27.70 13.18
N ARG A 274 12.11 -28.83 13.58
CA ARG A 274 12.52 -30.18 13.21
C ARG A 274 12.40 -30.30 11.68
N MET A 275 13.35 -29.73 10.95
CA MET A 275 13.50 -29.99 9.53
C MET A 275 13.77 -31.49 9.43
N ARG A 276 12.77 -32.22 8.92
CA ARG A 276 13.07 -33.48 8.23
C ARG A 276 14.25 -33.16 7.33
N GLN A 277 15.35 -33.89 7.51
CA GLN A 277 16.36 -33.99 6.47
C GLN A 277 15.60 -34.38 5.20
N LEU A 278 15.29 -33.37 4.38
CA LEU A 278 15.02 -33.60 2.98
C LEU A 278 16.33 -34.25 2.51
N PRO A 279 16.26 -35.43 1.86
CA PRO A 279 17.44 -35.98 1.23
C PRO A 279 17.99 -34.86 0.36
N ASP A 280 19.30 -34.66 0.43
CA ASP A 280 20.06 -33.84 -0.49
C ASP A 280 19.42 -34.06 -1.86
N ALA A 281 18.68 -33.07 -2.35
CA ALA A 281 18.01 -33.21 -3.62
C ALA A 281 19.17 -33.13 -4.58
N ASP A 282 19.74 -34.31 -4.89
CA ASP A 282 20.59 -34.51 -6.03
C ASP A 282 19.98 -33.60 -7.10
N LEU A 283 20.74 -32.59 -7.52
CA LEU A 283 20.48 -31.87 -8.75
C LEU A 283 20.70 -32.91 -9.85
N VAL A 284 19.81 -33.90 -9.91
CA VAL A 284 19.72 -34.88 -10.95
C VAL A 284 19.41 -34.02 -12.14
N ARG A 285 20.42 -33.79 -12.97
CA ARG A 285 20.22 -33.33 -14.34
C ARG A 285 19.25 -34.34 -14.95
N VAL A 286 17.97 -34.00 -14.96
CA VAL A 286 16.94 -34.81 -15.58
C VAL A 286 17.35 -34.84 -17.05
N ASN A 287 17.65 -36.03 -17.56
CA ASN A 287 18.15 -36.19 -18.92
C ASN A 287 17.13 -35.54 -19.88
N PRO A 288 17.54 -34.80 -20.94
CA PRO A 288 16.62 -34.21 -21.92
C PRO A 288 15.49 -35.16 -22.38
N GLU A 289 15.76 -36.46 -22.52
CA GLU A 289 14.71 -37.46 -22.84
C GLU A 289 13.65 -37.66 -21.72
N GLN A 290 14.05 -37.54 -20.45
CA GLN A 290 13.13 -37.61 -19.31
C GLN A 290 12.30 -36.32 -19.20
N ILE A 291 12.89 -35.17 -19.50
CA ILE A 291 12.18 -33.88 -19.60
C ILE A 291 11.13 -33.98 -20.72
N GLU A 292 11.50 -34.50 -21.89
CA GLU A 292 10.59 -34.68 -23.02
C GLU A 292 9.45 -35.67 -22.74
N ARG A 293 9.72 -36.76 -22.00
CA ARG A 293 8.67 -37.66 -21.51
C ARG A 293 7.72 -36.95 -20.54
N GLN A 294 8.24 -36.15 -19.62
CA GLN A 294 7.41 -35.35 -18.71
C GLN A 294 6.62 -34.26 -19.46
N ARG A 295 7.16 -33.69 -20.55
CA ARG A 295 6.43 -32.78 -21.46
C ARG A 295 5.25 -33.49 -22.11
N MET A 296 5.46 -34.67 -22.69
CA MET A 296 4.37 -35.44 -23.30
C MET A 296 3.30 -35.86 -22.28
N GLN A 297 3.69 -36.14 -21.04
CA GLN A 297 2.75 -36.51 -19.99
C GLN A 297 1.89 -35.32 -19.52
N ARG A 298 2.47 -34.11 -19.44
CA ARG A 298 1.75 -32.86 -19.12
C ARG A 298 0.79 -32.40 -20.22
N LEU A 299 1.03 -32.81 -21.47
CA LEU A 299 0.15 -32.52 -22.63
C LEU A 299 -1.11 -33.40 -22.67
N ILE A 300 -1.17 -34.47 -21.86
CA ILE A 300 -2.27 -35.44 -21.82
C ILE A 300 -3.25 -35.13 -20.66
N GLU A 301 -2.87 -34.30 -19.68
CA GLU A 301 -3.71 -33.81 -18.57
C GLU A 301 -4.38 -32.47 -18.88
#